data_AF-A0A0T0MKE5-F1
#
_entry.id   AF-A0A0T0MKE5-F1
#
_cell.length_a   1.000
_cell.length_b   1.000
_cell.length_c   1.000
_cell.angle_alpha   90.00
_cell.angle_beta   90.00
_cell.angle_gamma   90.00
#
_symmetry.space_group_name_H-M   'P 1'
#
loop_
_entity.id
_entity.type
_entity.pdbx_description
1 polymer ?
#
loop_
_entity_poly.entity_id
_entity_poly.type
_entity_poly.pdbx_seq_one_letter_code
_entity_poly.pdbx_strand_id
1 'polypeptide(L)' 'MSYPVIERREDDGSGTPGRMLSVVFPAILFLLGLALFAVAFNVDDWGAWVFAGGIAAVSLAFAIPTTILPALEDRA' A
#
# COMPACT_ATOMS: atom_id res chain seq x y z
N MET A 1 -18.29 32.75 -33.14
CA MET A 1 -18.37 32.49 -31.70
C MET A 1 -17.69 31.15 -31.45
N SER A 2 -16.42 31.16 -31.01
CA SER A 2 -15.72 29.94 -30.62
C SER A 2 -16.18 29.56 -29.23
N TYR A 3 -16.93 28.47 -29.11
CA TYR A 3 -17.16 27.86 -27.81
C TYR A 3 -15.79 27.41 -27.28
N PRO A 4 -15.45 27.68 -26.02
CA PRO A 4 -14.33 26.98 -25.40
C PRO A 4 -14.71 25.50 -25.36
N VAL A 5 -14.01 24.69 -26.15
CA VAL A 5 -14.06 23.24 -26.00
C VAL A 5 -13.56 22.96 -24.60
N ILE A 6 -14.47 22.63 -23.69
CA ILE A 6 -14.08 21.98 -22.45
C ILE A 6 -13.57 20.61 -22.90
N GLU A 7 -12.26 20.50 -23.13
CA GLU A 7 -11.60 19.20 -23.16
C GLU A 7 -11.87 18.56 -21.81
N ARG A 8 -12.86 17.69 -21.81
CA ARG A 8 -13.03 16.71 -20.75
C ARG A 8 -11.71 15.94 -20.77
N ARG A 9 -10.85 16.17 -19.79
CA ARG A 9 -9.71 15.30 -19.47
C ARG A 9 -10.26 13.98 -18.92
N GLU A 10 -11.08 13.33 -19.72
CA GLU A 10 -11.51 11.97 -19.54
C GLU A 10 -10.57 11.10 -20.37
N ASP A 11 -9.99 10.13 -19.68
CA ASP A 11 -9.48 8.88 -20.24
C ASP A 11 -8.04 8.80 -20.76
N ASP A 12 -7.11 9.63 -20.27
CA ASP A 12 -5.67 9.31 -20.38
C ASP A 12 -5.22 8.42 -19.23
N GLY A 13 -5.47 7.11 -19.36
CA GLY A 13 -4.79 6.10 -18.56
C GLY A 13 -5.66 4.93 -18.15
N SER A 14 -6.08 4.14 -19.14
CA SER A 14 -6.45 2.72 -19.01
C SER A 14 -5.87 2.05 -17.75
N GLY A 15 -6.75 1.52 -16.89
CA GLY A 15 -6.48 0.75 -15.67
C GLY A 15 -5.05 0.27 -15.45
N THR A 16 -4.18 1.16 -14.97
CA THR A 16 -2.75 0.88 -14.83
C THR A 16 -2.57 -0.27 -13.84
N PRO A 17 -1.84 -1.34 -14.19
CA PRO A 17 -1.44 -2.38 -13.24
C PRO A 17 -0.82 -1.81 -11.96
N GLY A 18 -0.15 -0.65 -12.06
CA GLY A 18 0.41 0.10 -10.94
C GLY A 18 -0.62 0.57 -9.90
N ARG A 19 -1.82 0.99 -10.32
CA ARG A 19 -2.88 1.43 -9.39
C ARG A 19 -3.56 0.26 -8.69
N MET A 20 -3.59 -0.91 -9.34
CA MET A 20 -4.10 -2.14 -8.73
C MET A 20 -3.07 -2.71 -7.75
N LEU A 21 -1.77 -2.70 -8.11
CA LEU A 21 -0.69 -3.07 -7.20
C LEU A 21 -0.62 -2.17 -5.97
N SER A 22 -0.85 -0.86 -6.12
CA SER A 22 -0.79 0.10 -5.01
C SER A 22 -1.87 -0.11 -3.95
N VAL A 23 -2.94 -0.86 -4.26
CA VAL A 23 -4.01 -1.20 -3.31
C VAL A 23 -3.87 -2.64 -2.81
N VAL A 24 -3.56 -3.57 -3.72
CA VAL A 24 -3.47 -5.01 -3.40
C VAL A 24 -2.25 -5.33 -2.55
N PHE A 25 -1.09 -4.73 -2.84
CA PHE A 25 0.12 -5.00 -2.08
C PHE A 25 0.00 -4.58 -0.60
N PRO A 26 -0.46 -3.36 -0.27
CA PRO A 26 -0.79 -2.98 1.11
C PRO A 26 -1.76 -3.94 1.80
N ALA A 27 -2.82 -4.37 1.12
CA ALA A 27 -3.80 -5.27 1.70
C ALA A 27 -3.19 -6.63 2.06
N ILE A 28 -2.35 -7.20 1.19
CA ILE A 28 -1.62 -8.45 1.48
C ILE A 28 -0.67 -8.24 2.66
N LEU A 29 0.07 -7.13 2.68
CA LEU A 29 1.01 -6.82 3.76
C LEU A 29 0.30 -6.68 5.12
N PHE A 30 -0.90 -6.09 5.13
CA PHE A 30 -1.74 -5.99 6.30
C PHE A 30 -2.19 -7.36 6.81
N LEU A 31 -2.69 -8.23 5.92
CA LEU A 31 -3.08 -9.60 6.26
C LEU A 31 -1.88 -10.41 6.77
N LEU A 32 -0.71 -10.24 6.18
CA LEU A 32 0.53 -10.86 6.65
C LEU A 32 0.90 -10.37 8.06
N GLY A 33 0.73 -9.08 8.34
CA GLY A 33 0.93 -8.52 9.68
C GLY A 33 0.00 -9.13 10.73
N LEU A 34 -1.28 -9.31 10.40
CA LEU A 34 -2.25 -10.00 11.26
C LEU A 34 -1.86 -11.47 11.50
N ALA A 35 -1.40 -12.17 10.45
CA ALA A 35 -0.90 -13.53 10.57
C ALA A 35 0.34 -13.61 11.47
N LEU A 36 1.27 -12.65 11.34
CA LEU A 36 2.45 -12.55 12.20
C LEU A 36 2.06 -12.34 13.67
N PHE A 37 1.05 -11.53 13.98
CA PHE A 37 0.55 -11.41 15.34
C PHE A 37 -0.01 -12.72 15.88
N ALA A 38 -0.77 -13.47 15.08
CA ALA A 38 -1.27 -14.78 15.49
C ALA A 38 -0.13 -15.77 15.75
N VAL A 39 0.91 -15.77 14.90
CA VAL A 39 2.08 -16.64 15.05
C VAL A 39 2.98 -16.22 16.22
N ALA A 40 3.07 -14.91 16.54
CA ALA A 40 3.96 -14.40 17.58
C ALA A 40 3.71 -15.03 18.97
N PHE A 41 2.47 -15.44 19.26
CA PHE A 41 2.12 -16.10 20.53
C PHE A 41 2.42 -17.60 20.54
N ASN A 42 2.82 -18.18 19.41
CA ASN A 42 3.12 -19.61 19.24
C ASN A 42 4.62 -19.88 19.08
N VAL A 43 5.46 -18.86 19.16
CA VAL A 43 6.92 -18.98 19.02
C VAL A 43 7.57 -18.51 20.32
N ASP A 44 8.24 -19.43 21.02
CA ASP A 44 8.77 -19.18 22.37
C ASP A 44 9.83 -18.07 22.40
N ASP A 45 11.06 -18.39 21.98
CA ASP A 45 12.20 -17.47 22.16
C ASP A 45 12.17 -16.25 21.22
N TRP A 46 11.43 -16.34 20.12
CA TRP A 46 11.40 -15.32 19.07
C TRP A 46 10.07 -14.55 19.00
N GLY A 47 9.10 -14.86 19.87
CA GLY A 47 7.76 -14.27 19.82
C GLY A 47 7.76 -12.74 19.83
N ALA A 48 8.64 -12.11 20.62
CA ALA A 48 8.78 -10.66 20.67
C ALA A 48 9.23 -10.05 19.33
N TRP A 49 10.16 -10.70 18.62
CA TRP A 49 10.64 -10.26 17.31
C TRP A 49 9.59 -10.48 16.22
N VAL A 50 8.87 -11.59 16.28
CA VAL A 50 7.75 -11.89 15.36
C VAL A 50 6.62 -10.86 15.56
N PHE A 51 6.32 -10.51 16.81
CA PHE A 51 5.34 -9.47 17.14
C PHE A 51 5.76 -8.09 16.61
N ALA A 52 7.03 -7.71 16.83
CA ALA A 52 7.58 -6.47 16.26
C ALA A 52 7.53 -6.47 14.71
N GLY A 53 7.78 -7.62 14.08
CA GLY A 53 7.62 -7.82 12.64
C GLY A 53 6.18 -7.58 12.18
N GLY A 54 5.18 -8.04 12.95
CA GLY A 54 3.77 -7.76 12.72
C GLY A 54 3.45 -6.26 12.74
N ILE A 55 3.98 -5.53 13.74
CA ILE A 55 3.83 -4.06 13.83
C ILE A 55 4.42 -3.38 12.59
N ALA A 56 5.63 -3.78 12.19
CA ALA A 56 6.30 -3.21 11.03
C ALA A 56 5.51 -3.48 9.74
N ALA A 57 5.01 -4.70 9.54
CA ALA A 57 4.21 -5.07 8.37
C ALA A 57 2.90 -4.27 8.29
N VAL A 58 2.17 -4.13 9.40
CA VAL A 58 0.95 -3.32 9.45
C VAL A 58 1.26 -1.85 9.21
N SER A 59 2.30 -1.31 9.83
CA SER A 59 2.70 0.09 9.66
C SER A 59 3.05 0.39 8.20
N LEU A 60 3.80 -0.49 7.54
CA LEU A 60 4.14 -0.36 6.13
C LEU A 60 2.91 -0.44 5.23
N ALA A 61 1.93 -1.27 5.56
CA ALA A 61 0.70 -1.37 4.78
C ALA A 61 -0.02 -0.02 4.67
N PHE A 62 0.03 0.82 5.70
CA PHE A 62 -0.51 2.18 5.63
C PHE A 62 0.49 3.21 5.11
N ALA A 63 1.76 3.10 5.45
CA ALA A 63 2.78 4.07 5.05
C ALA A 63 3.05 4.07 3.54
N ILE A 64 3.00 2.90 2.89
CA ILE A 64 3.25 2.76 1.44
C ILE A 64 2.27 3.60 0.61
N PRO A 65 0.94 3.42 0.70
CA PRO A 65 0.00 4.19 -0.12
C PRO A 65 -0.13 5.65 0.32
N THR A 66 0.09 5.97 1.60
CA THR A 66 -0.14 7.34 2.11
C THR A 66 1.07 8.26 1.99
N THR A 67 2.29 7.71 2.04
CA THR A 67 3.51 8.52 2.10
C THR A 67 4.53 8.12 1.03
N ILE A 68 4.80 6.82 0.84
CA ILE A 68 5.90 6.36 -0.02
C ILE A 68 5.56 6.51 -1.50
N LEU A 69 4.39 6.02 -1.95
CA LEU A 69 3.96 6.15 -3.34
C LEU A 69 3.90 7.62 -3.80
N PRO A 70 3.23 8.53 -3.07
CA PRO A 70 3.24 9.95 -3.43
C PRO A 70 4.65 10.54 -3.52
N ALA A 71 5.53 10.20 -2.57
CA ALA A 71 6.91 10.69 -2.57
C ALA A 71 7.78 10.13 -3.71
N LEU A 72 7.43 8.97 -4.27
CA LEU A 72 8.08 8.40 -5.45
C LEU A 72 7.54 9.01 -6.75
N GLU A 73 6.24 9.28 -6.82
CA GLU A 73 5.60 9.96 -7.96
C GLU A 73 6.09 11.41 -8.10
N ASP A 74 6.31 12.14 -6.99
CA ASP A 74 6.87 13.50 -7.00
C ASP A 74 8.31 13.59 -7.53
N ARG A 75 9.01 12.46 -7.65
CA ARG A 75 10.43 12.39 -8.07
C ARG A 75 10.61 11.84 -9.49
N ALA A 76 9.55 11.37 -10.13
CA ALA A 76 9.55 10.80 -11.49
C ALA A 76 9.23 11.87 -12.53
#